data_AF-A0A060C207-F1
#
_entry.id   AF-A0A060C207-F1
#
_cell.length_a   1.000
_cell.length_b   1.000
_cell.length_c   1.000
_cell.angle_alpha   90.00
_cell.angle_beta   90.00
_cell.angle_gamma   90.00
#
_symmetry.space_group_name_H-M   'P 1'
#
loop_
_entity.id
_entity.type
_entity.pdbx_description
1 polymer ?
#
loop_
_entity_poly.entity_id
_entity_poly.type
_entity_poly.pdbx_seq_one_letter_code
_entity_poly.pdbx_strand_id
1 'polypeptide(L)'
;LPGHTIYGQGMWAGSLRYSKGVFHVLFAANNTHQAYHFTSTSIEGPWTRRPMEGFYYDCSMLFDDDGRIYVAHGNTAIHLTELKSDCSG
;
A
#
# COMPACT_ATOMS: atom_id res chain seq x y z
N LEU A 1 -9.35 25.48 -18.43
CA LEU A 1 -7.99 24.95 -18.09
C LEU A 1 -7.81 23.67 -18.90
N PRO A 2 -6.69 23.49 -19.62
CA PRO A 2 -6.56 22.37 -20.54
C PRO A 2 -6.53 21.02 -19.80
N GLY A 3 -7.40 20.09 -20.22
CA GLY A 3 -7.21 18.64 -20.34
C GLY A 3 -6.20 17.87 -19.49
N HIS A 4 -6.09 18.11 -18.18
CA HIS A 4 -5.29 17.25 -17.31
C HIS A 4 -5.96 15.88 -17.15
N THR A 5 -5.46 14.87 -17.86
CA THR A 5 -5.87 13.46 -17.69
C THR A 5 -4.92 12.76 -16.72
N ILE A 6 -5.41 11.74 -16.03
CA ILE A 6 -4.59 10.86 -15.17
C ILE A 6 -4.29 9.51 -15.85
N TYR A 7 -4.31 9.48 -17.19
CA TYR A 7 -4.07 8.24 -17.95
C TYR A 7 -2.69 7.66 -17.60
N GLY A 8 -2.67 6.42 -17.11
CA GLY A 8 -1.45 5.74 -16.64
C GLY A 8 -0.89 6.24 -15.30
N GLN A 9 -1.51 7.23 -14.67
CA GLN A 9 -1.00 7.88 -13.45
C GLN A 9 -1.76 7.48 -12.17
N GLY A 10 -2.93 6.84 -12.28
CA GLY A 10 -3.75 6.46 -11.12
C GLY A 10 -3.13 5.35 -10.27
N MET A 11 -3.98 4.46 -9.74
CA MET A 11 -3.54 3.28 -8.99
C MET A 11 -2.63 2.39 -9.84
N TRP A 12 -1.42 2.15 -9.34
CA TRP A 12 -0.49 1.14 -9.86
C TRP A 12 -0.65 -0.19 -9.11
N ALA A 13 0.25 -1.14 -9.34
CA ALA A 13 0.15 -2.48 -8.78
C ALA A 13 -0.09 -2.45 -7.25
N GLY A 14 -1.12 -3.19 -6.84
CA GLY A 14 -1.55 -3.27 -5.44
C GLY A 14 -1.23 -4.61 -4.80
N SER A 15 -1.08 -4.58 -3.49
CA SER A 15 -0.91 -5.73 -2.62
C SER A 15 -2.19 -5.94 -1.82
N LEU A 16 -2.74 -7.15 -1.83
CA LEU A 16 -3.82 -7.59 -0.93
C LEU A 16 -3.30 -8.67 0.00
N ARG A 17 -3.45 -8.47 1.31
CA ARG A 17 -3.08 -9.44 2.37
C ARG A 17 -4.19 -9.57 3.39
N TYR A 18 -4.27 -10.72 4.05
CA TYR A 18 -5.12 -10.95 5.21
C TYR A 18 -4.24 -11.33 6.40
N SER A 19 -4.33 -10.59 7.49
CA SER A 19 -3.55 -10.84 8.70
C SER A 19 -4.36 -10.46 9.93
N LYS A 20 -4.32 -11.32 10.97
CA LYS A 20 -4.97 -11.08 12.27
C LYS A 20 -6.44 -10.61 12.17
N GLY A 21 -7.20 -11.19 11.23
CA GLY A 21 -8.62 -10.87 11.07
C GLY A 21 -8.94 -9.68 10.16
N VAL A 22 -7.92 -9.02 9.60
CA VAL A 22 -8.06 -7.77 8.83
C VAL A 22 -7.48 -7.96 7.42
N PHE A 23 -8.19 -7.47 6.41
CA PHE A 23 -7.70 -7.30 5.04
C PHE A 23 -6.92 -6.00 4.92
N HIS A 24 -5.78 -6.06 4.25
CA HIS A 24 -4.90 -4.92 3.98
C HIS A 24 -4.70 -4.79 2.48
N VAL A 25 -5.03 -3.63 1.92
CA VAL A 25 -4.72 -3.27 0.53
C VAL A 25 -3.74 -2.11 0.53
N LEU A 26 -2.60 -2.26 -0.14
CA LEU A 26 -1.60 -1.21 -0.31
C LEU A 26 -1.29 -1.01 -1.79
N PHE A 27 -1.33 0.23 -2.27
CA PHE A 27 -0.90 0.58 -3.62
C PHE A 27 -0.34 2.00 -3.68
N ALA A 28 0.51 2.26 -4.67
CA ALA A 28 0.93 3.61 -5.04
C ALA A 28 -0.01 4.22 -6.08
N ALA A 29 -0.27 5.52 -5.98
CA ALA A 29 -0.88 6.30 -7.05
C ALA A 29 0.10 7.36 -7.54
N ASN A 30 0.44 7.33 -8.83
CA ASN A 30 1.50 8.17 -9.38
C ASN A 30 1.08 9.65 -9.52
N ASN A 31 -0.20 9.90 -9.77
CA ASN A 31 -0.76 11.24 -9.92
C ASN A 31 -0.72 12.05 -8.62
N THR A 32 -0.79 11.38 -7.47
CA THR A 32 -0.64 12.00 -6.14
C THR A 32 0.74 11.78 -5.52
N HIS A 33 1.57 10.96 -6.17
CA HIS A 33 2.88 10.53 -5.68
C HIS A 33 2.83 10.01 -4.24
N GLN A 34 1.80 9.21 -3.95
CA GLN A 34 1.43 8.77 -2.60
C GLN A 34 1.04 7.29 -2.60
N ALA A 35 1.49 6.54 -1.59
CA ALA A 35 0.94 5.22 -1.29
C ALA A 35 -0.27 5.31 -0.34
N TYR A 36 -1.28 4.47 -0.58
CA TYR A 36 -2.50 4.39 0.23
C TYR A 36 -2.69 2.99 0.78
N HIS A 37 -2.90 2.91 2.09
CA HIS A 37 -3.24 1.70 2.81
C HIS A 37 -4.74 1.69 3.13
N PHE A 38 -5.43 0.63 2.74
CA PHE A 38 -6.82 0.40 3.07
C PHE A 38 -6.93 -0.82 3.98
N THR A 39 -7.80 -0.73 4.98
CA THR A 39 -8.09 -1.85 5.90
C THR A 39 -9.59 -2.11 6.02
N SER A 40 -9.95 -3.38 6.21
CA SER A 40 -11.31 -3.78 6.56
C SER A 40 -11.33 -5.17 7.20
N THR A 41 -12.32 -5.48 8.03
CA THR A 41 -12.57 -6.83 8.54
C THR A 41 -13.42 -7.69 7.58
N SER A 42 -13.93 -7.09 6.50
CA SER A 42 -14.66 -7.77 5.41
C SER A 42 -14.08 -7.38 4.06
N ILE A 43 -13.97 -8.34 3.14
CA ILE A 43 -13.47 -8.06 1.77
C ILE A 43 -14.41 -7.14 0.98
N GLU A 44 -15.68 -7.06 1.37
CA GLU A 44 -16.67 -6.17 0.75
C GLU A 44 -16.62 -4.75 1.35
N GLY A 45 -15.83 -4.54 2.41
CA GLY A 45 -15.77 -3.29 3.15
C GLY A 45 -16.79 -3.22 4.31
N PRO A 46 -17.01 -2.04 4.90
CA PRO A 46 -16.44 -0.74 4.50
C PRO A 46 -14.92 -0.71 4.68
N TRP A 47 -14.24 0.05 3.82
CA TRP A 47 -12.79 0.20 3.84
C TRP A 47 -12.38 1.52 4.50
N THR A 48 -11.46 1.45 5.45
CA THR A 48 -10.79 2.62 6.02
C THR A 48 -9.55 2.94 5.20
N ARG A 49 -9.41 4.17 4.71
CA ARG A 49 -8.26 4.63 3.91
C ARG A 49 -7.30 5.47 4.75
N ARG A 50 -5.99 5.20 4.64
CA ARG A 50 -4.90 5.98 5.23
C ARG A 50 -3.79 6.25 4.19
N PRO A 51 -3.25 7.48 4.10
CA PRO A 51 -2.01 7.73 3.36
C PRO A 51 -0.80 7.22 4.16
N MET A 52 0.22 6.74 3.44
CA MET A 52 1.46 6.22 4.03
C MET A 52 2.61 7.23 4.02
N GLU A 53 3.51 7.15 4.98
CA GLU A 53 4.77 7.91 4.95
C GLU A 53 5.76 7.19 4.01
N GLY A 54 5.59 7.38 2.69
CA GLY A 54 6.42 6.75 1.67
C GLY A 54 5.72 6.56 0.32
N PHE A 55 6.52 6.30 -0.71
CA PHE A 55 6.04 5.96 -2.06
C PHE A 55 6.48 4.55 -2.42
N TYR A 56 5.61 3.57 -2.12
CA TYR A 56 5.87 2.14 -2.32
C TYR A 56 5.26 1.66 -3.64
N TYR A 57 5.95 1.86 -4.76
CA TYR A 57 5.51 1.37 -6.07
C TYR A 57 5.90 -0.12 -6.24
N ASP A 58 5.09 -0.86 -7.00
CA ASP A 58 5.24 -2.31 -7.21
C ASP A 58 5.42 -3.08 -5.88
N CYS A 59 4.55 -2.78 -4.92
CA CYS A 59 4.74 -3.19 -3.53
C CYS A 59 4.06 -4.52 -3.16
N SER A 60 4.57 -5.15 -2.09
CA SER A 60 3.88 -6.21 -1.36
C SER A 60 4.09 -6.06 0.15
N MET A 61 3.00 -6.16 0.92
CA MET A 61 3.07 -6.22 2.38
C MET A 61 3.44 -7.64 2.84
N LEU A 62 4.31 -7.72 3.84
CA LEU A 62 4.70 -8.93 4.56
C LEU A 62 4.40 -8.73 6.05
N PHE A 63 3.59 -9.62 6.62
CA PHE A 63 3.38 -9.73 8.07
C PHE A 63 4.18 -10.95 8.52
N ASP A 64 5.28 -10.73 9.21
CA ASP A 64 6.25 -11.78 9.54
C ASP A 64 5.91 -12.46 10.87
N ASP A 65 6.46 -13.65 11.07
CA ASP A 65 6.19 -14.51 12.24
C ASP A 65 6.76 -13.91 13.55
N ASP A 66 7.73 -13.00 13.45
CA ASP A 66 8.29 -12.25 14.58
C ASP A 66 7.42 -11.04 15.00
N GLY A 67 6.29 -10.83 14.31
CA GLY A 67 5.34 -9.75 14.57
C GLY A 67 5.68 -8.42 13.90
N ARG A 68 6.78 -8.34 13.14
CA ARG A 68 7.16 -7.16 12.36
C ARG A 68 6.42 -7.13 11.03
N ILE A 69 6.31 -5.93 10.48
CA ILE A 69 5.57 -5.67 9.25
C ILE A 69 6.52 -5.00 8.28
N TYR A 70 6.58 -5.52 7.07
CA TYR A 70 7.44 -4.98 6.03
C TYR A 70 6.67 -4.67 4.76
N VAL A 71 7.24 -3.78 3.96
CA VAL A 71 6.86 -3.56 2.56
C VAL A 71 8.07 -3.83 1.70
N ALA A 72 7.98 -4.83 0.83
CA ALA A 72 8.90 -4.98 -0.29
C ALA A 72 8.39 -4.11 -1.44
N HIS A 73 9.25 -3.29 -2.05
CA HIS A 73 8.87 -2.36 -3.13
C HIS A 73 10.05 -2.00 -4.01
N GLY A 74 9.77 -1.35 -5.14
CA GLY A 74 10.76 -0.92 -6.11
C GLY A 74 10.83 -1.78 -7.36
N ASN A 75 11.58 -1.30 -8.34
CA ASN A 75 11.87 -2.01 -9.59
C ASN A 75 13.39 -1.93 -9.83
N THR A 76 14.00 -3.03 -10.28
CA THR A 76 15.45 -3.20 -10.50
C THR A 76 16.28 -3.17 -9.21
N ALA A 77 16.07 -2.16 -8.36
CA ALA A 77 16.48 -2.16 -6.96
C ALA A 77 15.24 -2.44 -6.10
N ILE A 78 15.28 -3.55 -5.36
CA ILE A 78 14.22 -3.93 -4.44
C ILE A 78 14.60 -3.47 -3.03
N HIS A 79 13.70 -2.73 -2.40
CA HIS A 79 13.83 -2.25 -1.04
C HIS A 79 12.92 -3.05 -0.13
N LEU A 80 13.36 -3.26 1.11
CA LEU A 80 12.54 -3.78 2.20
C LEU A 80 12.47 -2.71 3.29
N THR A 81 11.27 -2.18 3.53
CA THR A 81 11.03 -1.14 4.54
C THR A 81 10.18 -1.73 5.66
N GLU A 82 10.69 -1.66 6.89
CA GLU A 82 9.90 -1.99 8.08
C GLU A 82 8.90 -0.88 8.37
N LEU A 83 7.66 -1.27 8.68
CA LEU A 83 6.60 -0.38 9.12
C LEU A 83 6.47 -0.42 10.64
N LYS A 84 5.90 0.65 11.19
CA LYS A 84 5.42 0.68 12.58
C LYS A 84 4.33 -0.39 12.78
N SER A 85 4.12 -0.80 14.03
CA SER A 85 3.17 -1.86 14.39
C SER A 85 1.71 -1.55 14.03
N ASP A 86 1.36 -0.27 13.84
CA ASP A 86 0.05 0.17 13.34
C ASP A 86 -0.05 0.21 11.81
N CYS A 87 0.88 -0.48 11.11
CA CYS A 87 1.05 -0.49 9.66
C CYS A 87 1.38 0.87 9.05
N SER A 88 1.87 1.85 9.83
CA SER A 88 2.30 3.13 9.27
C SER A 88 3.77 3.15 8.88
N GLY A 89 4.10 3.98 7.88
CA GLY A 89 5.48 4.26 7.48
C GLY A 89 6.26 4.97 8.57
#